data_AF-A0A815VTW4-F1
#
_entry.id   AF-A0A815VTW4-F1
#
_cell.length_a   1.000
_cell.length_b   1.000
_cell.length_c   1.000
_cell.angle_alpha   90.00
_cell.angle_beta   90.00
_cell.angle_gamma   90.00
#
_symmetry.space_group_name_H-M   'P 1'
#
loop_
_entity.id
_entity.type
_entity.pdbx_description
1 polymer ?
#
loop_
_entity_poly.entity_id
_entity_poly.type
_entity_poly.pdbx_seq_one_letter_code
_entity_poly.pdbx_strand_id
1 'polypeptide(L)'
;MGIGHFQKNCPQKDQITCKTCGEKYENTEEHECSGEVKCIHCSQNHRSNATKCPVIKDYKSALTKSLLTNRGNNNSNNANALSTANFPPLLYSVPPQSMTTTRAPWALPSQPLDELVSMITKQISEEAEKTRESFEKFKKEMVKRDEEKNQKIAILEAKVENLEAKLVQLADNHTTDIGEIAFFILNVIGQLPHKKDGKTANNIQHLMRKYQLNVNTS
;
A
#
# COMPACT_ATOMS: atom_id res chain seq x y z
N MET A 1 1.92 11.74 2.47
CA MET A 1 0.82 10.76 2.66
C MET A 1 -0.24 11.06 1.62
N GLY A 2 -0.47 10.17 0.66
CA GLY A 2 -1.51 10.30 -0.36
C GLY A 2 -2.78 9.58 0.11
N ILE A 3 -3.94 10.18 -0.13
CA ILE A 3 -5.24 9.56 0.11
C ILE A 3 -5.37 8.42 -0.91
N GLY A 4 -5.03 7.20 -0.49
CA GLY A 4 -5.06 6.02 -1.35
C GLY A 4 -6.50 5.64 -1.68
N HIS A 5 -6.83 5.59 -2.96
CA HIS A 5 -8.03 4.92 -3.45
C HIS A 5 -7.65 3.53 -3.99
N PHE A 6 -8.58 2.57 -3.92
CA PHE A 6 -8.32 1.22 -4.42
C PHE A 6 -7.97 1.26 -5.91
N GLN A 7 -6.91 0.54 -6.30
CA GLN A 7 -6.43 0.48 -7.69
C GLN A 7 -7.54 0.06 -8.68
N LYS A 8 -8.52 -0.73 -8.23
CA LYS A 8 -9.69 -1.15 -9.02
C LYS A 8 -10.59 0.03 -9.45
N ASN A 9 -10.60 1.11 -8.67
CA ASN A 9 -11.40 2.30 -8.91
C ASN A 9 -10.51 3.50 -9.29
N CYS A 10 -9.26 3.25 -9.69
CA CYS A 10 -8.36 4.29 -10.13
C CYS A 10 -8.68 4.67 -11.58
N PRO A 11 -9.17 5.88 -11.87
CA PRO A 11 -9.41 6.32 -13.25
C PRO A 11 -8.10 6.46 -14.05
N GLN A 12 -6.95 6.39 -13.39
CA GLN A 12 -5.62 6.46 -14.01
C GLN A 12 -4.97 5.09 -14.19
N LYS A 13 -5.70 3.98 -13.95
CA LYS A 13 -5.15 2.61 -14.02
C LYS A 13 -4.48 2.31 -15.37
N ASP A 14 -5.01 2.87 -16.44
CA ASP A 14 -4.54 2.62 -17.82
C ASP A 14 -3.62 3.74 -18.34
N GLN A 15 -3.34 4.78 -17.53
CA GLN A 15 -2.44 5.87 -17.92
C GLN A 15 -1.06 5.66 -17.30
N ILE A 16 -0.06 5.41 -18.13
CA ILE A 16 1.33 5.32 -17.68
C ILE A 16 1.89 6.74 -17.59
N THR A 17 2.38 7.10 -16.41
CA THR A 17 3.04 8.39 -16.16
C THR A 17 4.50 8.19 -15.83
N CYS A 18 5.35 9.02 -16.43
CA CYS A 18 6.77 9.05 -16.11
C CYS A 18 6.97 9.46 -14.66
N LYS A 19 7.72 8.65 -13.91
CA LYS A 19 8.02 8.91 -12.49
C LYS A 19 8.87 10.16 -12.30
N THR A 20 9.62 10.56 -13.33
CA THR A 20 10.59 11.65 -13.30
C THR A 20 9.95 12.98 -13.72
N CYS A 21 9.40 13.05 -14.94
CA CYS A 21 8.80 14.29 -15.45
C CYS A 21 7.29 14.41 -15.21
N GLY A 22 6.59 13.34 -14.82
CA GLY A 22 5.14 13.36 -14.59
C GLY A 22 4.29 13.42 -15.87
N GLU A 23 4.92 13.30 -17.05
CA GLU A 23 4.22 13.25 -18.35
C GLU A 23 3.52 11.91 -18.55
N LYS A 24 2.38 11.95 -19.24
CA LYS A 24 1.62 10.76 -19.62
C LYS A 24 2.18 10.24 -20.94
N TYR A 25 2.38 8.93 -21.03
CA TYR A 25 2.82 8.27 -22.26
C TYR A 25 2.07 6.95 -22.45
N GLU A 26 1.95 6.54 -23.70
CA GLU A 26 1.26 5.29 -24.09
C GLU A 26 2.25 4.12 -24.16
N ASN A 27 3.47 4.37 -24.63
CA ASN A 27 4.51 3.37 -24.78
C ASN A 27 5.79 3.77 -24.02
N THR A 28 6.38 2.84 -23.28
CA THR A 28 7.57 3.13 -22.45
C THR A 28 8.82 3.31 -23.30
N GLU A 29 8.87 2.70 -24.48
CA GLU A 29 10.03 2.74 -25.40
C GLU A 29 10.12 4.05 -26.19
N GLU A 30 9.01 4.76 -26.37
CA GLU A 30 8.92 6.00 -27.15
C GLU A 30 8.97 7.26 -26.29
N HIS A 31 8.99 7.10 -24.96
CA HIS A 31 8.95 8.25 -24.05
C HIS A 31 10.34 8.91 -23.91
N GLU A 32 10.50 10.08 -24.52
CA GLU A 32 11.62 10.97 -24.24
C GLU A 32 11.31 11.83 -22.99
N CYS A 33 11.98 11.53 -21.88
CA CYS A 33 11.75 12.21 -20.62
C CYS A 33 12.31 13.64 -20.67
N SER A 34 11.43 14.65 -20.59
CA SER A 34 11.81 16.07 -20.59
C SER A 34 12.65 16.50 -19.37
N GLY A 35 12.74 15.69 -18.31
CA GLY A 35 13.49 15.99 -17.09
C GLY A 35 12.88 17.07 -16.20
N GLU A 36 11.88 17.81 -16.70
CA GLU A 36 11.15 18.81 -15.95
C GLU A 36 9.97 18.19 -15.21
N VAL A 37 9.84 18.49 -13.91
CA VAL A 37 8.72 18.00 -13.10
C VAL A 37 7.44 18.76 -13.46
N LYS A 38 6.54 18.08 -14.17
CA LYS A 38 5.20 18.57 -14.51
C LYS A 38 4.14 17.93 -13.62
N CYS A 39 3.09 18.70 -13.35
CA CYS A 39 1.97 18.24 -12.54
C CYS A 39 1.10 17.27 -13.34
N ILE A 40 0.82 16.08 -12.80
CA ILE A 40 -0.06 15.10 -13.47
C ILE A 40 -1.51 15.57 -13.66
N HIS A 41 -1.92 16.61 -12.93
CA HIS A 41 -3.29 17.12 -12.94
C HIS A 41 -3.50 18.32 -13.87
N CYS A 42 -2.50 19.19 -14.03
CA CYS A 42 -2.62 20.42 -14.82
C CYS A 42 -1.46 20.64 -15.81
N SER A 43 -0.51 19.70 -15.88
CA SER A 43 0.66 19.71 -16.78
C SER A 43 1.59 20.91 -16.64
N GLN A 44 1.43 21.71 -15.59
CA GLN A 44 2.26 22.89 -15.30
C GLN A 44 3.55 22.51 -14.54
N ASN A 45 4.54 23.41 -14.56
CA ASN A 45 5.87 23.21 -13.96
C ASN A 45 5.85 23.29 -12.42
N HIS A 46 5.32 22.24 -11.81
CA HIS A 46 5.35 21.99 -10.37
C HIS A 46 5.00 20.54 -10.02
N ARG A 47 5.37 20.13 -8.81
CA ARG A 47 4.95 18.84 -8.24
C ARG A 47 3.44 18.75 -8.13
N SER A 48 2.88 17.55 -8.33
CA SER A 48 1.43 17.32 -8.34
C SER A 48 0.71 17.76 -7.06
N ASN A 49 1.37 17.61 -5.90
CA ASN A 49 0.82 17.99 -4.58
C ASN A 49 1.19 19.43 -4.14
N ALA A 50 1.76 20.24 -5.02
CA ALA A 50 2.14 21.61 -4.68
C ALA A 50 0.92 22.50 -4.43
N THR A 51 1.02 23.43 -3.48
CA THR A 51 -0.03 24.41 -3.18
C THR A 51 -0.29 25.40 -4.32
N LYS A 52 0.67 25.54 -5.24
CA LYS A 52 0.52 26.31 -6.49
C LYS A 52 -0.32 25.61 -7.57
N CYS A 53 -0.63 24.32 -7.40
CA CYS A 53 -1.49 23.60 -8.34
C CYS A 53 -2.94 24.09 -8.22
N PRO A 54 -3.56 24.65 -9.29
CA PRO A 54 -4.94 25.11 -9.24
C PRO A 54 -5.91 23.96 -8.88
N VAL A 55 -5.68 22.77 -9.45
CA VAL A 55 -6.52 21.58 -9.18
C VAL A 55 -6.45 21.15 -7.70
N ILE A 56 -5.28 21.21 -7.07
CA ILE A 56 -5.15 20.88 -5.64
C ILE A 56 -5.75 21.98 -4.76
N LYS A 57 -5.60 23.24 -5.15
CA LYS A 57 -6.21 24.37 -4.46
C LYS A 57 -7.73 24.23 -4.45
N ASP A 58 -8.32 23.92 -5.59
CA ASP A 58 -9.76 23.72 -5.73
C ASP A 58 -10.24 22.49 -4.95
N TYR A 59 -9.52 21.37 -5.07
CA TYR A 59 -9.83 20.15 -4.32
C TYR A 59 -9.78 20.36 -2.81
N LYS A 60 -8.74 21.03 -2.30
CA LYS A 60 -8.64 21.40 -0.87
C LYS A 60 -9.79 22.32 -0.46
N SER A 61 -10.13 23.31 -1.28
CA SER A 61 -11.25 24.21 -1.00
C SER A 61 -12.58 23.48 -0.97
N ALA A 62 -12.80 22.50 -1.85
CA ALA A 62 -14.00 21.68 -1.90
C ALA A 62 -14.11 20.75 -0.68
N LEU A 63 -12.99 20.15 -0.26
CA LEU A 63 -12.90 19.39 0.99
C LEU A 63 -13.20 20.26 2.21
N THR A 64 -12.61 21.46 2.28
CA THR A 64 -12.87 22.38 3.38
C THR A 64 -14.35 22.81 3.37
N LYS A 65 -14.90 23.17 2.20
CA LYS A 65 -16.32 23.51 2.08
C LYS A 65 -17.22 22.35 2.50
N SER A 66 -16.96 21.11 2.09
CA SER A 66 -17.77 19.95 2.46
C SER A 66 -17.69 19.65 3.96
N LEU A 67 -16.54 19.88 4.60
CA LEU A 67 -16.39 19.78 6.04
C LEU A 67 -17.15 20.89 6.78
N LEU A 68 -17.14 22.12 6.28
CA LEU A 68 -17.90 23.22 6.88
C LEU A 68 -19.42 23.09 6.64
N THR A 69 -19.87 22.61 5.48
CA THR A 69 -21.30 22.39 5.22
C THR A 69 -21.85 21.17 5.96
N ASN A 70 -21.07 20.08 6.12
CA ASN A 70 -21.46 18.98 7.01
C ASN A 70 -21.46 19.37 8.50
N ARG A 71 -20.70 20.41 8.88
CA ARG A 71 -20.74 20.96 10.25
C ARG A 71 -21.96 21.87 10.49
N GLY A 72 -22.60 22.38 9.44
CA GLY A 72 -23.82 23.18 9.52
C GLY A 72 -25.13 22.38 9.50
N ASN A 73 -25.08 21.11 9.08
CA ASN A 73 -26.28 20.27 8.93
C ASN A 73 -26.45 19.22 10.04
N ASN A 74 -25.48 19.11 10.95
CA ASN A 74 -25.60 18.37 12.21
C ASN A 74 -25.64 19.40 13.34
N ASN A 75 -26.84 19.63 13.87
CA ASN A 75 -27.16 20.64 14.87
C ASN A 75 -26.19 20.60 16.07
N SER A 76 -25.55 21.72 16.37
CA SER A 76 -24.96 21.95 17.69
C SER A 76 -24.95 23.44 18.02
N ASN A 77 -25.97 23.81 18.77
CA ASN A 77 -25.82 24.69 19.93
C ASN A 77 -24.63 24.19 20.77
N ASN A 78 -23.44 24.68 20.47
CA ASN A 78 -22.38 24.77 21.44
C ASN A 78 -21.59 26.04 21.15
N ALA A 79 -22.21 27.17 21.49
CA ALA A 79 -21.56 28.47 21.54
C ALA A 79 -20.60 28.51 22.73
N ASN A 80 -19.48 27.80 22.63
CA ASN A 80 -18.25 28.26 23.27
C ASN A 80 -17.54 29.16 22.26
N ALA A 81 -18.07 30.38 22.17
CA ALA A 81 -17.43 31.49 21.49
C ALA A 81 -16.22 31.93 22.33
N LEU A 82 -15.05 31.38 21.99
CA LEU A 82 -13.77 31.98 22.37
C LEU A 82 -13.03 32.38 21.09
N SER A 83 -13.26 33.63 20.65
CA SER A 83 -12.25 34.45 19.99
C SER A 83 -12.73 35.87 19.85
N THR A 84 -12.25 36.68 20.80
CA THR A 84 -11.92 38.09 20.69
C THR A 84 -11.29 38.42 19.33
N ALA A 85 -11.94 39.26 18.52
CA ALA A 85 -11.28 40.12 17.54
C ALA A 85 -12.24 41.22 17.05
N ASN A 86 -12.05 42.41 17.63
CA ASN A 86 -12.42 43.76 17.18
C ASN A 86 -13.04 43.92 15.78
N PHE A 87 -14.33 44.30 15.73
CA PHE A 87 -14.88 45.20 14.71
C PHE A 87 -15.90 46.16 15.37
N PRO A 88 -15.94 47.45 14.97
CA PRO A 88 -16.68 48.50 15.69
C PRO A 88 -18.19 48.46 15.37
N PRO A 89 -19.06 48.90 16.30
CA PRO A 89 -20.51 48.92 16.05
C PRO A 89 -20.87 50.15 15.22
N LEU A 90 -21.50 49.94 14.06
CA LEU A 90 -22.23 51.01 13.38
C LEU A 90 -23.61 51.15 14.04
N LEU A 91 -23.77 52.26 14.75
CA LEU A 91 -25.04 52.78 15.24
C LEU A 91 -25.96 53.09 14.07
N TYR A 92 -27.12 52.43 14.01
CA TYR A 92 -28.28 52.95 13.28
C TYR A 92 -29.55 52.78 14.12
N SER A 93 -30.11 53.93 14.47
CA SER A 93 -31.37 54.15 15.15
C SER A 93 -32.55 54.07 14.18
N VAL A 94 -33.60 53.30 14.48
CA VAL A 94 -34.96 53.43 13.91
C VAL A 94 -36.01 52.93 14.96
N PRO A 95 -37.21 53.55 15.11
CA PRO A 95 -38.03 53.57 16.34
C PRO A 95 -39.06 52.42 16.47
N PRO A 96 -39.77 52.27 17.62
CA PRO A 96 -40.58 51.09 17.90
C PRO A 96 -41.93 51.15 17.15
N GLN A 97 -42.25 50.10 16.40
CA GLN A 97 -43.59 49.93 15.81
C GLN A 97 -44.33 48.78 16.50
N SER A 98 -45.45 49.20 17.09
CA SER A 98 -46.65 48.51 17.53
C SER A 98 -46.82 47.02 17.24
N MET A 99 -47.18 46.30 18.30
CA MET A 99 -47.83 44.99 18.32
C MET A 99 -49.00 44.92 17.33
N THR A 100 -48.89 44.05 16.32
CA THR A 100 -50.03 43.45 15.64
C THR A 100 -49.82 41.94 15.59
N THR A 101 -50.61 41.24 16.40
CA THR A 101 -50.67 39.77 16.44
C THR A 101 -51.23 39.26 15.12
N THR A 102 -50.37 38.97 14.15
CA THR A 102 -50.72 38.12 13.01
C THR A 102 -50.42 36.69 13.41
N ARG A 103 -51.48 35.92 13.66
CA ARG A 103 -51.41 34.47 13.91
C ARG A 103 -50.79 33.78 12.69
N ALA A 104 -49.58 33.28 12.86
CA ALA A 104 -48.86 32.53 11.83
C ALA A 104 -49.58 31.20 11.50
N PRO A 105 -49.73 30.82 10.21
CA PRO A 105 -50.37 29.56 9.79
C PRO A 105 -49.56 28.28 10.00
N TRP A 106 -48.35 28.32 10.59
CA TRP A 106 -47.44 27.18 10.67
C TRP A 106 -47.44 26.45 12.02
N ALA A 107 -48.58 26.36 12.71
CA ALA A 107 -48.68 25.45 13.84
C ALA A 107 -48.48 24.00 13.33
N LEU A 108 -47.24 23.51 13.35
CA LEU A 108 -46.95 22.09 13.17
C LEU A 108 -47.73 21.31 14.24
N PRO A 109 -48.32 20.15 13.92
CA PRO A 109 -48.85 19.27 14.94
C PRO A 109 -47.67 18.88 15.83
N SER A 110 -47.71 19.28 17.09
CA SER A 110 -46.76 18.83 18.09
C SER A 110 -46.95 17.32 18.26
N GLN A 111 -46.14 16.51 17.59
CA GLN A 111 -45.99 15.12 18.03
C GLN A 111 -45.49 15.16 19.48
N PRO A 112 -46.10 14.39 20.39
CA PRO A 112 -45.68 14.36 21.78
C PRO A 112 -44.21 13.95 21.80
N LEU A 113 -43.40 14.68 22.56
CA LEU A 113 -41.94 14.51 22.64
C LEU A 113 -41.55 13.03 22.88
N ASP A 114 -42.37 12.30 23.62
CA ASP A 114 -42.22 10.87 23.93
C ASP A 114 -42.25 9.96 22.69
N GLU A 115 -43.07 10.30 21.69
CA GLU A 115 -43.16 9.53 20.43
C GLU A 115 -41.89 9.72 19.58
N LEU A 116 -41.35 10.94 19.59
CA LEU A 116 -40.10 11.28 18.90
C LEU A 116 -38.89 10.58 19.57
N VAL A 117 -38.85 10.59 20.90
CA VAL A 117 -37.82 9.89 21.70
C VAL A 117 -37.89 8.38 21.49
N SER A 118 -39.09 7.81 21.44
CA SER A 118 -39.29 6.38 21.14
C SER A 118 -38.75 6.00 19.75
N MET A 119 -39.06 6.81 18.73
CA MET A 119 -38.56 6.62 17.36
C MET A 119 -37.04 6.68 17.27
N ILE A 120 -36.42 7.67 17.92
CA ILE A 120 -34.96 7.85 17.93
C ILE A 120 -34.29 6.67 18.65
N THR A 121 -34.84 6.26 19.80
CA THR A 121 -34.31 5.12 20.56
C THR A 121 -34.37 3.83 19.75
N LYS A 122 -35.45 3.63 19.00
CA LYS A 122 -35.60 2.49 18.09
C LYS A 122 -34.58 2.53 16.95
N GLN A 123 -34.42 3.67 16.28
CA GLN A 123 -33.40 3.83 15.23
C GLN A 123 -31.98 3.58 15.75
N ILE A 124 -31.63 4.11 16.92
CA ILE A 124 -30.32 3.89 17.54
C ILE A 124 -30.10 2.39 17.80
N SER A 125 -31.12 1.69 18.31
CA SER A 125 -31.02 0.25 18.58
C SER A 125 -30.85 -0.58 17.30
N GLU A 126 -31.61 -0.28 16.25
CA GLU A 126 -31.50 -0.96 14.95
C GLU A 126 -30.15 -0.70 14.27
N GLU A 127 -29.65 0.53 14.34
CA GLU A 127 -28.36 0.90 13.77
C GLU A 127 -27.19 0.30 14.57
N ALA A 128 -27.32 0.21 15.90
CA ALA A 128 -26.36 -0.49 16.75
C ALA A 128 -26.26 -1.98 16.43
N GLU A 129 -27.39 -2.67 16.25
CA GLU A 129 -27.42 -4.09 15.87
C GLU A 129 -26.86 -4.31 14.46
N LYS A 130 -27.21 -3.47 13.49
CA LYS A 130 -26.65 -3.53 12.14
C LYS A 130 -25.13 -3.32 12.13
N THR A 131 -24.64 -2.39 12.96
CA THR A 131 -23.20 -2.13 13.11
C THR A 131 -22.50 -3.33 13.76
N ARG A 132 -23.12 -3.93 14.78
CA ARG A 132 -22.62 -5.14 15.44
C ARG A 132 -22.54 -6.33 14.47
N GLU A 133 -23.57 -6.57 13.67
CA GLU A 133 -23.55 -7.63 12.65
C GLU A 133 -22.47 -7.40 11.58
N SER A 134 -22.31 -6.15 11.13
CA SER A 134 -21.26 -5.79 10.19
C SER A 134 -19.87 -6.03 10.77
N PHE A 135 -19.68 -5.71 12.05
CA PHE A 135 -18.41 -5.94 12.75
C PHE A 135 -18.11 -7.44 12.90
N GLU A 136 -19.11 -8.25 13.25
CA GLU A 136 -18.94 -9.72 13.33
C GLU A 136 -18.64 -10.35 11.97
N LYS A 137 -19.28 -9.88 10.89
CA LYS A 137 -18.94 -10.30 9.51
C LYS A 137 -17.50 -9.92 9.17
N PHE A 138 -17.08 -8.69 9.46
CA PHE A 138 -15.73 -8.22 9.23
C PHE A 138 -14.69 -9.06 9.99
N LYS A 139 -14.96 -9.38 11.26
CA LYS A 139 -14.09 -10.23 12.09
C LYS A 139 -13.92 -11.62 11.49
N LYS A 140 -15.03 -12.25 11.06
CA LYS A 140 -14.99 -13.56 10.37
C LYS A 140 -14.21 -13.50 9.06
N GLU A 141 -14.37 -12.44 8.26
CA GLU A 141 -13.63 -12.26 7.02
C GLU A 141 -12.13 -12.04 7.26
N MET A 142 -11.77 -11.34 8.33
CA MET A 142 -10.37 -11.16 8.74
C MET A 142 -9.71 -12.50 9.10
N VAL A 143 -10.35 -13.28 9.96
CA VAL A 143 -9.87 -14.61 10.34
C VAL A 143 -9.73 -15.51 9.12
N LYS A 144 -10.71 -15.51 8.21
CA LYS A 144 -10.66 -16.29 6.98
C LYS A 144 -9.47 -15.89 6.09
N ARG A 145 -9.22 -14.59 5.91
CA ARG A 145 -8.08 -14.11 5.11
C ARG A 145 -6.74 -14.46 5.74
N ASP A 146 -6.64 -14.45 7.05
CA ASP A 146 -5.40 -14.85 7.73
C ASP A 146 -5.16 -16.35 7.62
N GLU A 147 -6.20 -17.17 7.73
CA GLU A 147 -6.11 -18.62 7.49
C GLU A 147 -5.67 -18.93 6.05
N GLU A 148 -6.27 -18.27 5.04
CA GLU A 148 -5.86 -18.42 3.64
C GLU A 148 -4.40 -18.00 3.39
N LYS A 149 -3.91 -16.97 4.08
CA LYS A 149 -2.50 -16.57 4.00
C LYS A 149 -1.60 -17.60 4.65
N ASN A 150 -1.95 -18.09 5.84
CA ASN A 150 -1.16 -19.09 6.54
C ASN A 150 -1.04 -20.38 5.73
N GLN A 151 -2.13 -20.81 5.07
CA GLN A 151 -2.09 -21.95 4.16
C GLN A 151 -1.15 -21.72 2.97
N LYS A 152 -1.14 -20.52 2.38
CA LYS A 152 -0.20 -20.18 1.30
C LYS A 152 1.25 -20.15 1.78
N ILE A 153 1.50 -19.64 2.98
CA ILE A 153 2.83 -19.63 3.60
C ILE A 153 3.32 -21.07 3.79
N ALA A 154 2.50 -21.95 4.37
CA ALA A 154 2.86 -23.36 4.56
C ALA A 154 3.20 -24.07 3.23
N ILE A 155 2.44 -23.80 2.16
CA ILE A 155 2.75 -24.34 0.82
C ILE A 155 4.08 -23.81 0.28
N LEU A 156 4.38 -22.53 0.51
CA LEU A 156 5.64 -21.93 0.07
C LEU A 156 6.83 -22.49 0.87
N GLU A 157 6.70 -22.64 2.18
CA GLU A 157 7.72 -23.25 3.04
C GLU A 157 8.06 -24.68 2.60
N ALA A 158 7.05 -25.51 2.34
CA ALA A 158 7.26 -26.87 1.83
C ALA A 158 7.95 -26.90 0.46
N LYS A 159 7.68 -25.91 -0.41
CA LYS A 159 8.36 -25.80 -1.70
C LYS A 159 9.83 -25.37 -1.55
N VAL A 160 10.12 -24.47 -0.62
CA VAL A 160 11.48 -24.03 -0.32
C VAL A 160 12.29 -25.22 0.21
N GLU A 161 11.74 -25.97 1.17
CA GLU A 161 12.40 -27.17 1.71
C GLU A 161 12.67 -28.22 0.62
N ASN A 162 11.72 -28.45 -0.30
CA ASN A 162 11.92 -29.35 -1.43
C ASN A 162 13.03 -28.87 -2.39
N LEU A 163 13.12 -27.56 -2.66
CA LEU A 163 14.14 -27.00 -3.53
C LEU A 163 15.52 -27.05 -2.87
N GLU A 164 15.61 -26.78 -1.56
CA GLU A 164 16.84 -26.92 -0.79
C GLU A 164 17.35 -28.36 -0.82
N ALA A 165 16.48 -29.35 -0.60
CA ALA A 165 16.85 -30.76 -0.71
C ALA A 165 17.37 -31.14 -2.12
N LYS A 166 16.74 -30.63 -3.19
CA LYS A 166 17.21 -30.85 -4.56
C LYS A 166 18.55 -30.21 -4.85
N LEU A 167 18.81 -29.01 -4.31
CA LEU A 167 20.08 -28.33 -4.47
C LEU A 167 21.21 -29.08 -3.77
N VAL A 168 20.96 -29.62 -2.58
CA VAL A 168 21.93 -30.46 -1.86
C VAL A 168 22.25 -31.72 -2.68
N GLN A 169 21.23 -32.44 -3.15
CA GLN A 169 21.44 -33.63 -3.99
C GLN A 169 22.23 -33.32 -5.27
N LEU A 170 21.94 -32.19 -5.92
CA LEU A 170 22.64 -31.77 -7.13
C LEU A 170 24.13 -31.46 -6.83
N ALA A 171 24.41 -30.80 -5.70
CA ALA A 171 25.77 -30.52 -5.26
C ALA A 171 26.57 -31.80 -4.96
N ASP A 172 25.95 -32.78 -4.28
CA ASP A 172 26.57 -34.07 -3.97
C ASP A 172 26.88 -34.86 -5.24
N ASN A 173 25.94 -34.90 -6.20
CA ASN A 173 26.13 -35.56 -7.49
C ASN A 173 27.28 -34.93 -8.29
N HIS A 174 27.31 -33.60 -8.42
CA HIS A 174 28.40 -32.92 -9.13
C HIS A 174 29.76 -33.10 -8.46
N THR A 175 29.80 -33.15 -7.13
CA THR A 175 31.05 -33.41 -6.39
C THR A 175 31.55 -34.83 -6.68
N THR A 176 30.64 -35.79 -6.79
CA THR A 176 30.95 -37.18 -7.15
C THR A 176 31.47 -37.27 -8.59
N ASP A 177 30.76 -36.68 -9.56
CA ASP A 177 31.17 -36.65 -10.98
C ASP A 177 32.55 -36.01 -11.18
N ILE A 178 32.80 -34.89 -10.49
CA ILE A 178 34.11 -34.21 -10.53
C ILE A 178 35.20 -35.11 -9.93
N GLY A 179 34.89 -35.82 -8.84
CA GLY A 179 35.78 -36.79 -8.23
C GLY A 179 36.15 -37.94 -9.17
N GLU A 180 35.16 -38.50 -9.89
CA GLU A 180 35.37 -39.57 -10.87
C GLU A 180 36.21 -39.11 -12.07
N ILE A 181 35.93 -37.92 -12.62
CA ILE A 181 36.71 -37.33 -13.71
C ILE A 181 38.15 -37.09 -13.26
N ALA A 182 38.34 -36.53 -12.06
CA ALA A 182 39.68 -36.29 -11.51
C ALA A 182 40.44 -37.61 -11.30
N PHE A 183 39.78 -38.65 -10.79
CA PHE A 183 40.37 -39.98 -10.66
C PHE A 183 40.78 -40.58 -12.02
N PHE A 184 39.92 -40.48 -13.04
CA PHE A 184 40.21 -40.95 -14.39
C PHE A 184 41.43 -40.24 -14.99
N ILE A 185 41.48 -38.90 -14.89
CA ILE A 185 42.63 -38.10 -15.36
C ILE A 185 43.92 -38.52 -14.67
N LEU A 186 43.88 -38.72 -13.34
CA LEU A 186 45.05 -39.16 -12.58
C LEU A 186 45.52 -40.56 -12.99
N ASN A 187 44.61 -41.50 -13.25
CA ASN A 187 44.94 -42.83 -13.72
C ASN A 187 45.59 -42.81 -15.12
N VAL A 188 45.04 -42.01 -16.05
CA VAL A 188 45.60 -41.85 -17.40
C VAL A 188 47.00 -41.22 -17.33
N ILE A 189 47.19 -40.18 -16.52
CA ILE A 189 48.51 -39.55 -16.34
C ILE A 189 49.52 -40.54 -15.75
N GLY A 190 49.11 -41.39 -14.81
CA GLY A 190 49.97 -42.42 -14.20
C GLY A 190 50.47 -43.49 -15.17
N GLN A 191 49.74 -43.74 -16.26
CA GLN A 191 50.12 -44.71 -17.30
C GLN A 191 51.01 -44.11 -18.40
N LEU A 192 51.17 -42.79 -18.44
CA LEU A 192 52.04 -42.15 -19.43
C LEU A 192 53.52 -42.36 -19.09
N PRO A 193 54.34 -42.87 -20.02
CA PRO A 193 55.77 -43.03 -19.81
C PRO A 193 56.46 -41.65 -19.88
N HIS A 194 56.54 -40.92 -18.76
CA HIS A 194 57.31 -39.67 -18.69
C HIS A 194 58.48 -39.74 -17.70
N LYS A 195 59.64 -39.28 -18.18
CA LYS A 195 60.81 -38.93 -17.37
C LYS A 195 60.37 -37.96 -16.26
N LYS A 196 60.70 -38.31 -15.01
CA LYS A 196 60.25 -37.65 -13.78
C LYS A 196 60.79 -36.22 -13.66
N ASP A 197 60.08 -35.25 -14.20
CA ASP A 197 60.28 -33.84 -13.83
C ASP A 197 59.52 -33.58 -12.52
N GLY A 198 60.24 -33.30 -11.42
CA GLY A 198 59.67 -33.17 -10.06
C GLY A 198 58.56 -32.12 -9.91
N LYS A 199 58.42 -31.18 -10.86
CA LYS A 199 57.31 -30.22 -10.92
C LYS A 199 55.96 -30.88 -11.22
N THR A 200 55.93 -31.88 -12.11
CA THR A 200 54.69 -32.55 -12.51
C THR A 200 54.13 -33.39 -11.36
N ALA A 201 55.00 -34.07 -10.61
CA ALA A 201 54.61 -34.84 -9.42
C ALA A 201 54.02 -33.95 -8.30
N ASN A 202 54.60 -32.78 -8.05
CA ASN A 202 54.08 -31.84 -7.06
C ASN A 202 52.71 -31.25 -7.45
N ASN A 203 52.51 -30.95 -8.74
CA ASN A 203 51.21 -30.47 -9.22
C ASN A 203 50.12 -31.55 -9.08
N ILE A 204 50.46 -32.80 -9.37
CA ILE A 204 49.56 -33.95 -9.18
C ILE A 204 49.22 -34.14 -7.69
N GLN A 205 50.20 -34.11 -6.79
CA GLN A 205 49.94 -34.19 -5.35
C GLN A 205 49.09 -33.03 -4.82
N HIS A 206 49.31 -31.81 -5.33
CA HIS A 206 48.51 -30.66 -4.95
C HIS A 206 47.05 -30.80 -5.40
N LEU A 207 46.82 -31.30 -6.62
CA LEU A 207 45.49 -31.64 -7.13
C LEU A 207 44.82 -32.74 -6.27
N MET A 208 45.52 -33.83 -5.98
CA MET A 208 44.99 -34.91 -5.12
C MET A 208 44.56 -34.41 -3.74
N ARG A 209 45.36 -33.52 -3.13
CA ARG A 209 45.05 -32.93 -1.82
C ARG A 209 43.87 -31.96 -1.86
N LYS A 210 43.74 -31.18 -2.95
CA LYS A 210 42.66 -30.20 -3.14
C LYS A 210 41.28 -30.87 -3.31
N TYR A 211 41.25 -32.05 -3.92
CA TYR A 211 40.01 -32.81 -4.17
C TYR A 211 39.77 -33.97 -3.18
N GLN A 212 40.55 -34.06 -2.10
CA GLN A 212 40.45 -35.12 -1.08
C GLN A 212 40.43 -36.55 -1.65
N LEU A 213 41.09 -36.77 -2.79
CA LEU A 213 41.13 -38.08 -3.43
C LEU A 213 42.16 -38.96 -2.71
N ASN A 214 41.71 -39.79 -1.77
CA ASN A 214 42.52 -40.81 -1.13
C ASN A 214 42.69 -42.00 -2.08
N VAL A 215 43.78 -42.01 -2.84
CA VAL A 215 44.21 -43.24 -3.51
C VAL A 215 44.98 -44.06 -2.49
N ASN A 216 44.31 -45.03 -1.87
CA ASN A 216 45.00 -46.09 -1.15
C ASN A 216 45.81 -46.89 -2.18
N THR A 217 47.08 -46.55 -2.34
CA THR A 217 48.04 -47.36 -3.08
C THR A 217 48.32 -48.62 -2.28
N SER A 218 47.68 -49.73 -2.67
CA SER A 218 48.12 -51.09 -2.31
C SER A 218 49.38 -51.47 -3.09
#